data_AF-A0AA95HKH3-F1
#
_entry.id   AF-A0AA95HKH3-F1
#
_cell.length_a   1.000
_cell.length_b   1.000
_cell.length_c   1.000
_cell.angle_alpha   90.00
_cell.angle_beta   90.00
_cell.angle_gamma   90.00
#
_symmetry.space_group_name_H-M   'P 1'
#
loop_
_entity.id
_entity.type
_entity.pdbx_description
1 polymer ?
#
loop_
_entity_poly.entity_id
_entity_poly.type
_entity_poly.pdbx_seq_one_letter_code
_entity_poly.pdbx_strand_id
1 'polypeptide(L)' 'MQPSPITEKPQPPAPNECCESGCDPCVWDIYRTELQKWEQAQQDAKNTDAAKPAQT' A
#
# COMPACT_ATOMS: atom_id res chain seq x y z
N MET A 1 -21.51 3.77 -1.03
CA MET A 1 -20.15 3.78 -1.60
C MET A 1 -19.38 2.61 -1.01
N GLN A 2 -19.24 1.52 -1.77
CA GLN A 2 -18.43 0.36 -1.35
C GLN A 2 -16.96 0.75 -1.53
N PRO A 3 -16.09 0.64 -0.51
CA PRO A 3 -14.66 0.78 -0.72
C PRO A 3 -14.20 -0.38 -1.59
N SER A 4 -13.56 -0.08 -2.73
CA SER A 4 -12.95 -1.11 -3.57
C SER A 4 -11.97 -1.93 -2.75
N PRO A 5 -11.95 -3.27 -2.86
CA PRO A 5 -10.99 -4.08 -2.13
C PRO A 5 -9.57 -3.70 -2.54
N ILE A 6 -8.74 -3.38 -1.55
CA ILE A 6 -7.32 -3.14 -1.77
C ILE A 6 -6.66 -4.51 -1.90
N THR A 7 -6.63 -4.95 -3.15
CA THR A 7 -6.22 -6.30 -3.50
C THR A 7 -4.70 -6.41 -3.61
N GLU A 8 -4.04 -5.33 -4.02
CA GLU A 8 -2.62 -5.32 -4.31
C GLU A 8 -1.81 -4.81 -3.12
N LYS A 9 -0.76 -5.56 -2.76
CA LYS A 9 0.17 -5.14 -1.72
C LYS A 9 0.96 -3.92 -2.24
N PRO A 10 1.01 -2.81 -1.50
CA PRO A 10 1.82 -1.68 -1.90
C PRO A 10 3.29 -2.10 -1.97
N GLN A 11 3.99 -1.55 -2.96
CA GLN A 11 5.42 -1.77 -3.12
C GLN A 11 6.19 -0.74 -2.29
N PRO A 12 7.33 -1.14 -1.70
CA PRO A 12 8.18 -0.19 -0.99
C PRO A 12 8.69 0.89 -1.95
N PRO A 13 8.83 2.15 -1.50
CA PRO A 13 9.35 3.21 -2.33
C PRO A 13 10.79 2.90 -2.72
N ALA A 14 11.16 3.28 -3.94
CA ALA A 14 12.52 3.12 -4.41
C ALA A 14 13.46 4.11 -3.69
N PRO A 15 14.76 3.79 -3.55
CA PRO A 15 15.69 4.65 -2.81
C PRO A 15 15.83 6.06 -3.40
N ASN A 16 15.60 6.22 -4.70
CA ASN A 16 15.57 7.51 -5.39
C ASN A 16 14.29 8.33 -5.13
N GLU A 17 13.23 7.72 -4.61
CA GLU A 17 12.03 8.42 -4.16
C GLU A 17 12.16 8.91 -2.71
N CYS A 18 13.05 8.27 -1.94
CA CYS A 18 13.44 8.74 -0.63
C CYS A 18 14.33 9.98 -0.81
N CYS A 19 13.77 11.14 -0.47
CA CYS A 19 14.46 12.43 -0.48
C CYS A 19 15.63 12.53 0.52
N GLU A 20 15.74 11.58 1.47
CA GLU A 20 16.79 11.44 2.51
C GLU A 20 17.03 12.67 3.40
N SER A 21 16.30 13.76 3.15
CA SER A 21 16.45 15.07 3.76
C SER A 21 15.23 15.48 4.58
N GLY A 22 14.29 14.55 4.80
CA GLY A 22 13.09 14.78 5.62
C GLY A 22 11.93 15.46 4.89
N CYS A 23 11.66 15.08 3.64
CA CYS A 23 10.44 15.51 2.93
C CYS A 23 9.17 15.06 3.68
N ASP A 24 8.18 15.96 3.83
CA ASP A 24 6.87 15.68 4.47
C ASP A 24 5.72 15.88 3.46
N PRO A 25 4.87 14.87 3.23
CA PRO A 25 4.88 13.55 3.85
C PRO A 25 6.03 12.66 3.36
N CYS A 26 6.63 11.90 4.27
CA CYS A 26 7.68 10.94 3.95
C CYS A 26 7.11 9.80 3.07
N VAL A 27 7.84 9.42 2.02
CA VAL A 27 7.43 8.29 1.15
C VAL A 27 7.24 6.99 1.94
N TRP A 28 7.99 6.82 3.03
CA TRP A 28 7.82 5.69 3.94
C TRP A 28 6.55 5.78 4.78
N ASP A 29 6.10 6.98 5.15
CA ASP A 29 4.83 7.17 5.86
C ASP A 29 3.64 6.84 4.97
N ILE A 30 3.69 7.28 3.71
CA ILE A 30 2.68 6.92 2.71
C ILE A 30 2.65 5.40 2.53
N TYR A 31 3.82 4.78 2.30
CA TYR A 31 3.92 3.33 2.14
C TYR A 31 3.35 2.56 3.34
N ARG A 32 3.71 2.96 4.56
CA ARG A 32 3.20 2.31 5.79
C ARG A 32 1.69 2.45 5.92
N THR A 33 1.15 3.63 5.61
CA THR A 33 -0.28 3.89 5.64
C THR A 33 -1.03 2.99 4.65
N GLU A 34 -0.55 2.91 3.41
CA GLU A 34 -1.15 2.03 2.39
C GLU A 34 -0.98 0.55 2.75
N LEU A 35 0.15 0.18 3.35
CA LEU A 35 0.41 -1.19 3.78
C LEU A 35 -0.59 -1.61 4.86
N GLN A 36 -0.84 -0.76 5.85
CA GLN A 36 -1.84 -1.03 6.89
C GLN A 36 -3.25 -1.18 6.30
N LYS A 37 -3.63 -0.35 5.32
CA LYS A 37 -4.91 -0.47 4.62
C LYS A 37 -5.01 -1.79 3.86
N TRP A 38 -3.94 -2.21 3.18
CA TRP A 38 -3.89 -3.50 2.51
C TRP A 38 -3.97 -4.65 3.50
N GLU A 39 -3.24 -4.61 4.62
CA GLU A 39 -3.30 -5.65 5.65
C GLU A 39 -4.71 -5.80 6.22
N GLN A 40 -5.39 -4.68 6.49
CA GLN A 40 -6.79 -4.69 6.91
C GLN A 40 -7.68 -5.28 5.81
N ALA A 41 -7.55 -4.78 4.58
CA ALA A 41 -8.32 -5.28 3.44
C ALA A 41 -8.08 -6.77 3.17
N GLN A 42 -6.88 -7.30 3.41
CA GLN A 42 -6.58 -8.74 3.28
C GLN A 42 -7.16 -9.58 4.42
N GLN A 43 -7.36 -9.02 5.60
CA GLN A 43 -8.09 -9.69 6.67
C GLN A 43 -9.58 -9.80 6.31
N ASP A 44 -10.15 -8.71 5.79
CA ASP A 44 -11.53 -8.67 5.28
C ASP A 44 -11.71 -9.54 4.02
N ALA A 45 -10.73 -9.54 3.10
CA ALA A 45 -10.73 -10.29 1.84
C ALA A 45 -10.20 -11.72 1.97
N LYS A 46 -9.58 -12.14 3.07
CA LYS A 46 -9.41 -13.58 3.34
C LYS A 46 -10.75 -14.31 3.47
N ASN A 47 -11.82 -13.56 3.66
CA ASN A 47 -13.19 -14.02 3.55
C ASN A 47 -13.74 -13.98 2.10
N THR A 48 -12.98 -13.48 1.11
CA THR A 48 -13.33 -13.29 -0.32
C THR A 48 -12.06 -13.18 -1.20
N ASP A 49 -11.60 -14.33 -1.72
CA ASP A 49 -10.38 -14.57 -2.51
C ASP A 49 -10.02 -13.56 -3.65
N ALA A 50 -8.70 -13.43 -3.87
CA ALA A 50 -7.98 -12.94 -5.07
C ALA A 50 -7.85 -11.43 -5.37
N ALA A 51 -6.60 -10.95 -5.45
CA ALA A 51 -5.87 -10.71 -6.71
C ALA A 51 -4.51 -9.99 -6.47
N LYS A 52 -3.69 -9.95 -7.52
CA LYS A 52 -2.31 -9.42 -7.61
C LYS A 52 -2.04 -9.26 -9.12
N PRO A 53 -1.04 -8.50 -9.63
CA PRO A 53 -0.50 -7.16 -9.32
C PRO A 53 -0.35 -6.26 -10.59
N ALA A 54 -0.02 -4.97 -10.46
CA ALA A 54 0.86 -4.23 -11.36
C ALA A 54 1.16 -2.81 -10.83
N GLN A 55 2.42 -2.53 -10.50
CA GLN A 55 2.96 -1.17 -10.65
C GLN A 55 4.10 -1.29 -11.69
N THR A 56 3.93 -0.55 -12.80
CA THR A 56 4.73 -0.58 -14.04
C THR A 56 6.01 0.24 -13.91
#